data_AF-A0A8T5GD37-F1
#
_entry.id   AF-A0A8T5GD37-F1
#
_cell.length_a   1.000
_cell.length_b   1.000
_cell.length_c   1.000
_cell.angle_alpha   90.00
_cell.angle_beta   90.00
_cell.angle_gamma   90.00
#
_symmetry.space_group_name_H-M   'P 1'
#
loop_
_entity.id
_entity.type
_entity.pdbx_description
1 polymer ?
#
loop_
_entity_poly.entity_id
_entity_poly.type
_entity_poly.pdbx_seq_one_letter_code
_entity_poly.pdbx_strand_id
1 'polypeptide(L)' 'MKQRILVTSALPYVNNIPHLGNLIGSVLSADAYARFARLDGNEVLFVLGTDEYGT' A
#
# COMPACT_ATOMS: atom_id res chain seq x y z
N MET A 1 -20.33 -9.06 10.18
CA MET A 1 -20.54 -7.67 9.74
C MET A 1 -19.35 -7.27 8.87
N LYS A 2 -19.60 -6.51 7.80
CA LYS A 2 -18.52 -5.99 6.96
C LYS A 2 -17.69 -4.96 7.73
N GLN A 3 -16.37 -5.00 7.58
CA GLN A 3 -15.44 -4.12 8.29
C GLN A 3 -15.06 -2.90 7.45
N ARG A 4 -14.65 -1.83 8.14
CA ARG A 4 -13.94 -0.70 7.52
C ARG A 4 -12.44 -0.94 7.70
N ILE A 5 -11.71 -1.07 6.60
CA ILE A 5 -10.30 -1.43 6.61
C ILE A 5 -9.49 -0.30 5.97
N LEU A 6 -8.58 0.28 6.75
CA LEU A 6 -7.55 1.17 6.25
C LEU A 6 -6.30 0.35 5.92
N VAL A 7 -5.90 0.34 4.66
CA VAL A 7 -4.65 -0.27 4.20
C VAL A 7 -3.65 0.84 3.89
N THR A 8 -2.42 0.67 4.35
CA THR A 8 -1.31 1.57 4.02
C THR A 8 -0.13 0.74 3.52
N SER A 9 0.73 1.37 2.73
CA SER A 9 2.03 0.83 2.32
C SER A 9 3.12 1.83 2.73
N ALA A 10 4.32 1.33 2.97
CA ALA A 10 5.47 2.17 3.26
C ALA A 10 5.71 3.13 2.10
N LEU A 11 5.91 4.41 2.42
CA LEU A 11 6.14 5.45 1.43
C LEU A 11 7.51 5.22 0.75
N PRO A 12 7.57 4.95 -0.55
CA PRO A 12 8.85 4.96 -1.27
C PRO A 12 9.49 6.36 -1.20
N TYR A 13 10.79 6.38 -0.95
CA TYR A 13 11.57 7.62 -0.96
C TYR A 13 11.67 8.17 -2.39
N VAL A 14 11.29 9.43 -2.57
CA VAL A 14 11.09 10.05 -3.90
C VAL A 14 12.35 10.07 -4.75
N ASN A 15 13.52 10.15 -4.11
CA ASN A 15 14.80 10.35 -4.81
C ASN A 15 15.41 9.06 -5.38
N ASN A 16 14.81 7.89 -5.13
CA ASN A 16 15.32 6.60 -5.60
C ASN A 16 14.29 5.88 -6.48
N ILE A 17 14.75 5.25 -7.57
CA ILE A 17 13.90 4.39 -8.39
C ILE A 17 13.64 3.09 -7.61
N PRO A 18 12.38 2.76 -7.29
CA PRO A 18 12.05 1.53 -6.58
C PRO A 18 12.42 0.30 -7.42
N HIS A 19 13.04 -0.71 -6.80
CA HIS A 19 13.30 -2.00 -7.41
C HIS A 19 12.23 -3.03 -7.05
N LEU A 20 12.28 -4.21 -7.69
CA LEU A 20 11.31 -5.31 -7.49
C LEU A 20 11.14 -5.69 -6.02
N GLY A 21 12.22 -5.70 -5.24
CA GLY A 21 12.17 -5.88 -3.78
C GLY A 21 11.30 -4.86 -3.04
N ASN A 22 11.37 -3.57 -3.38
CA ASN A 22 10.52 -2.54 -2.76
C ASN A 22 9.04 -2.74 -3.14
N LEU A 23 8.80 -3.14 -4.38
CA LEU A 23 7.47 -3.40 -4.90
C LEU A 23 6.80 -4.57 -4.16
N ILE A 24 7.46 -5.75 -4.12
CA ILE A 24 6.90 -6.93 -3.44
C ILE A 24 6.82 -6.75 -1.92
N GLY A 25 7.80 -6.07 -1.33
CA GLY A 25 7.90 -5.87 0.11
C GLY A 25 6.88 -4.88 0.69
N SER A 26 6.23 -4.06 -0.13
CA SER A 26 5.24 -3.11 0.36
C SER A 26 4.04 -2.94 -0.56
N VAL A 27 4.22 -2.25 -1.69
CA VAL A 27 3.10 -1.74 -2.51
C VAL A 27 2.26 -2.87 -3.09
N LEU A 28 2.90 -3.89 -3.68
CA LEU A 28 2.20 -5.00 -4.31
C LEU A 28 1.49 -5.89 -3.29
N SER A 29 2.12 -6.13 -2.14
CA SER A 29 1.51 -6.90 -1.05
C SER A 29 0.29 -6.18 -0.47
N ALA A 30 0.38 -4.86 -0.27
CA ALA A 30 -0.74 -4.05 0.19
C ALA A 30 -1.89 -4.00 -0.82
N ASP A 31 -1.59 -3.85 -2.13
CA ASP A 31 -2.59 -3.84 -3.19
C ASP A 31 -3.33 -5.18 -3.28
N ALA A 32 -2.60 -6.31 -3.24
CA ALA A 32 -3.18 -7.65 -3.28
C ALA A 32 -4.17 -7.86 -2.12
N TYR A 33 -3.79 -7.50 -0.90
CA TYR A 33 -4.68 -7.58 0.26
C TYR A 33 -5.87 -6.63 0.13
N ALA A 34 -5.67 -5.38 -0.29
CA ALA A 34 -6.75 -4.41 -0.44
C ALA A 34 -7.79 -4.87 -1.47
N ARG A 35 -7.37 -5.50 -2.57
CA ARG A 35 -8.28 -6.10 -3.56
C ARG A 35 -9.04 -7.29 -2.99
N PHE A 36 -8.34 -8.21 -2.31
CA PHE A 36 -8.97 -9.35 -1.65
C PHE A 36 -10.02 -8.88 -0.63
N ALA A 37 -9.68 -7.93 0.23
CA ALA A 37 -10.59 -7.42 1.26
C ALA A 37 -11.83 -6.73 0.66
N ARG A 38 -11.70 -6.05 -0.50
CA ARG A 38 -12.84 -5.51 -1.25
C ARG A 38 -13.73 -6.61 -1.83
N LEU A 39 -13.13 -7.70 -2.34
CA LEU A 39 -13.88 -8.84 -2.89
C LEU A 39 -14.61 -9.64 -1.80
N ASP A 40 -14.00 -9.79 -0.63
CA ASP A 40 -14.64 -10.29 0.61
C ASP A 40 -15.70 -9.30 1.13
N GLY A 41 -15.72 -8.11 0.54
CA GLY A 41 -16.83 -7.19 0.58
C GLY A 41 -16.64 -6.00 1.52
N ASN A 42 -15.51 -5.91 2.21
CA ASN A 42 -15.22 -4.87 3.19
C ASN A 42 -15.16 -3.47 2.53
N GLU A 43 -15.40 -2.42 3.34
CA GLU A 43 -15.18 -1.04 2.93
C GLU A 43 -13.69 -0.73 3.10
N VAL A 44 -12.95 -0.60 1.99
CA VAL A 44 -11.48 -0.51 2.01
C VAL A 44 -10.97 0.80 1.43
N LEU A 45 -10.24 1.57 2.24
CA LEU A 45 -9.43 2.69 1.79
C LEU A 45 -7.96 2.25 1.76
N PHE A 46 -7.32 2.32 0.59
CA PHE A 46 -5.89 2.07 0.44
C PHE A 46 -5.17 3.40 0.17
N VAL A 47 -4.20 3.74 1.02
CA VAL A 47 -3.41 4.98 0.94
C VAL A 47 -1.93 4.67 0.71
N LEU A 48 -1.32 5.43 -0.20
CA LEU A 48 0.10 5.44 -0.52
C LEU A 48 0.52 6.89 -0.85
N GLY A 49 1.81 7.16 -0.86
CA GLY A 49 2.39 8.43 -1.29
C GLY A 49 3.90 8.27 -1.49
N THR A 50 4.60 9.38 -1.64
CA THR A 50 6.07 9.45 -1.68
C THR A 50 6.59 10.10 -0.41
N ASP A 51 7.72 9.63 0.11
CA ASP A 51 8.47 10.32 1.17
C ASP A 51 9.49 11.27 0.53
N GLU A 52 9.41 12.55 0.86
CA GLU A 52 10.16 13.62 0.21
C GLU A 52 11.17 14.33 1.12
N TYR A 53 11.13 14.06 2.43
CA TYR A 53 12.00 14.75 3.39
C TYR A 53 13.18 13.86 3.83
N GLY A 54 14.35 14.47 3.99
CA GLY A 54 15.61 13.79 4.34
C GLY A 54 16.80 14.71 4.06
N THR A 55 17.96 14.44 4.68
CA THR A 55 19.20 15.24 4.54
C THR A 55 19.75 15.25 3.13
#